data_AF-A0A7R9TDN6-F1
#
_entry.id   AF-A0A7R9TDN6-F1
#
_cell.length_a   1.000
_cell.length_b   1.000
_cell.length_c   1.000
_cell.angle_alpha   90.00
_cell.angle_beta   90.00
_cell.angle_gamma   90.00
#
_symmetry.space_group_name_H-M   'P 1'
#
loop_
_entity.id
_entity.type
_entity.pdbx_description
1 polymer ?
#
loop_
_entity_poly.entity_id
_entity_poly.type
_entity_poly.pdbx_seq_one_letter_code
_entity_poly.pdbx_strand_id
1 'polypeptide(L)'
;AVQKTWMYLESIFSAPDIQRQLPNESKAFFSVDKSYRDIMRRVRDRPSALQAGTTPGWREQFQKSNDTLERVQKQLEDYLETKRMAFPRFYFLSNDELLEILAQTKNVQAVQPHISKCFDGIA
;
A
#
# COMPACT_ATOMS: atom_id res chain seq x y z
N ALA A 1 -4.02 -8.33 11.62
CA ALA A 1 -4.36 -7.12 10.87
C ALA A 1 -3.10 -6.46 10.31
N VAL A 2 -2.25 -5.86 11.15
CA VAL A 2 -1.02 -5.13 10.77
C VAL A 2 -0.18 -5.78 9.66
N GLN A 3 0.21 -7.04 9.79
CA GLN A 3 1.06 -7.71 8.79
C GLN A 3 0.43 -7.75 7.39
N LYS A 4 -0.86 -8.09 7.30
CA LYS A 4 -1.56 -8.19 6.02
C LYS A 4 -1.67 -6.82 5.35
N THR A 5 -2.05 -5.80 6.11
CA THR A 5 -2.16 -4.42 5.62
C THR A 5 -0.80 -3.85 5.23
N TRP A 6 0.24 -4.10 6.04
CA TRP A 6 1.61 -3.67 5.74
C TRP A 6 2.14 -4.31 4.46
N MET A 7 1.97 -5.62 4.25
CA MET A 7 2.42 -6.31 3.02
C MET A 7 1.74 -5.76 1.77
N TYR A 8 0.43 -5.44 1.85
CA TYR A 8 -0.30 -4.84 0.74
C TYR A 8 0.21 -3.43 0.41
N LEU A 9 0.40 -2.59 1.44
CA LEU A 9 0.88 -1.23 1.24
C LEU A 9 2.36 -1.18 0.85
N GLU A 10 3.17 -2.17 1.24
CA GLU A 10 4.58 -2.26 0.87
C GLU A 10 4.77 -2.38 -0.64
N SER A 11 4.01 -3.24 -1.32
CA SER A 11 4.11 -3.39 -2.77
C SER A 11 3.77 -2.09 -3.50
N ILE A 12 2.78 -1.35 -3.00
CA ILE A 12 2.30 -0.10 -3.59
C ILE A 12 3.28 1.06 -3.35
N PHE A 13 3.65 1.30 -2.10
CA PHE A 13 4.55 2.39 -1.72
C PHE A 13 6.01 2.12 -2.08
N SER A 14 6.37 0.91 -2.55
CA SER A 14 7.68 0.67 -3.17
C SER A 14 7.84 1.40 -4.51
N ALA A 15 6.74 1.74 -5.21
CA ALA A 15 6.77 2.41 -6.49
C ALA A 15 7.13 3.91 -6.34
N PRO A 16 8.24 4.40 -6.93
CA PRO A 16 8.67 5.79 -6.78
C PRO A 16 7.64 6.82 -7.25
N ASP A 17 6.86 6.48 -8.29
CA ASP A 17 5.84 7.39 -8.83
C ASP A 17 4.61 7.49 -7.92
N ILE A 18 4.28 6.44 -7.16
CA ILE A 18 3.27 6.52 -6.09
C ILE A 18 3.81 7.37 -4.94
N GLN A 19 5.08 7.19 -4.56
CA GLN A 19 5.69 8.00 -3.49
C GLN A 19 5.67 9.49 -3.78
N ARG A 20 5.89 9.87 -5.05
CA ARG A 20 5.80 11.26 -5.51
C ARG A 20 4.39 11.82 -5.45
N GLN A 21 3.38 11.01 -5.75
CA GLN A 21 1.98 11.43 -5.75
C GLN A 21 1.37 11.46 -4.34
N LEU A 22 1.84 10.61 -3.43
CA LEU A 22 1.36 10.49 -2.05
C LEU A 22 2.51 10.64 -1.03
N PRO A 23 3.17 11.81 -0.95
CA PRO A 23 4.40 11.96 -0.16
C PRO A 23 4.16 11.89 1.34
N ASN A 24 2.99 12.32 1.83
CA ASN A 24 2.67 12.30 3.26
C ASN A 24 2.36 10.88 3.73
N GLU A 25 1.59 10.15 2.93
CA GLU A 25 1.19 8.76 3.15
C GLU A 25 2.42 7.86 3.06
N SER A 26 3.31 8.12 2.11
CA SER A 26 4.59 7.42 1.99
C SER A 26 5.44 7.59 3.25
N LYS A 27 5.58 8.82 3.76
CA LYS A 27 6.31 9.07 5.01
C LYS A 27 5.69 8.35 6.20
N ALA A 28 4.35 8.34 6.29
CA ALA A 28 3.63 7.63 7.34
C ALA A 28 3.84 6.11 7.24
N PHE A 29 3.74 5.55 6.03
CA PHE A 29 4.00 4.13 5.76
C PHE A 29 5.44 3.75 6.12
N PHE A 30 6.45 4.50 5.68
CA PHE A 30 7.86 4.18 5.98
C PHE A 30 8.21 4.29 7.47
N SER A 31 7.52 5.15 8.21
CA SER A 31 7.65 5.20 9.67
C SER A 31 7.16 3.89 10.32
N VAL A 32 6.01 3.37 9.87
CA VAL A 32 5.48 2.08 10.31
C VAL A 32 6.37 0.93 9.84
N ASP A 33 6.82 0.94 8.58
CA ASP A 33 7.72 -0.06 8.00
C ASP A 33 8.99 -0.24 8.85
N LYS A 34 9.66 0.87 9.18
CA LYS A 34 10.86 0.86 10.02
C LYS A 34 10.57 0.20 11.38
N SER A 35 9.51 0.67 12.05
CA SER A 35 9.07 0.15 13.34
C SER A 35 8.75 -1.35 13.28
N TYR A 36 8.02 -1.79 12.25
CA TYR A 36 7.63 -3.17 12.04
C TYR A 36 8.84 -4.07 11.79
N ARG A 37 9.75 -3.66 10.90
CA ARG A 37 10.99 -4.38 10.59
C ARG A 37 11.92 -4.48 11.80
N ASP A 38 12.00 -3.44 12.62
CA ASP A 38 12.78 -3.45 13.86
C ASP A 38 12.24 -4.48 14.86
N ILE A 39 10.90 -4.56 15.03
CA ILE A 39 10.28 -5.59 15.87
C ILE A 39 10.53 -6.99 15.28
N MET A 40 10.33 -7.18 13.97
CA MET A 40 10.55 -8.47 13.31
C MET A 40 12.00 -8.94 13.40
N ARG A 41 12.97 -8.02 13.34
CA ARG A 41 14.38 -8.33 13.59
C ARG A 41 14.59 -8.86 15.01
N ARG A 42 14.03 -8.19 16.02
CA ARG A 42 14.13 -8.64 17.43
C ARG A 42 13.49 -10.01 17.67
N VAL A 43 12.33 -10.25 17.04
CA VAL A 43 11.65 -11.56 17.09
C VAL A 43 12.51 -12.65 16.44
N ARG A 44 13.13 -12.35 15.30
CA ARG A 44 14.02 -13.31 14.61
C ARG A 44 15.26 -13.62 15.45
N ASP A 45 15.85 -12.62 16.10
CA ASP A 45 17.07 -12.81 16.90
C ASP A 45 16.79 -13.65 18.17
N ARG A 46 15.53 -13.66 18.66
CA ARG A 46 15.07 -14.50 19.78
C ARG A 46 13.71 -15.12 19.44
N PRO A 47 13.67 -16.25 18.70
CA PRO A 47 12.44 -16.83 18.18
C PRO A 47 11.65 -17.57 19.26
N SER A 48 11.08 -16.81 20.20
CA SER A 48 10.17 -17.30 21.24
C SER A 48 8.86 -16.55 21.14
N ALA A 49 7.81 -17.24 20.71
CA ALA A 49 6.46 -16.66 20.59
C ALA A 49 5.95 -16.12 21.93
N LEU A 50 6.28 -16.79 23.04
CA LEU A 50 5.90 -16.35 24.38
C LEU A 50 6.62 -15.07 24.80
N GLN A 51 7.93 -14.94 24.55
CA GLN A 51 8.66 -13.68 24.84
C GLN A 51 8.19 -12.55 23.94
N ALA A 52 8.00 -12.83 22.64
CA ALA A 52 7.50 -11.84 21.68
C ALA A 52 6.10 -11.33 22.08
N GLY A 53 5.20 -12.23 22.49
CA GLY A 53 3.83 -11.89 22.90
C GLY A 53 3.73 -11.17 24.25
N THR A 54 4.73 -11.31 25.12
CA THR A 54 4.75 -10.69 26.46
C THR A 54 5.66 -9.47 26.55
N THR A 55 6.33 -9.08 25.45
CA THR A 55 7.22 -7.92 25.45
C THR A 55 6.43 -6.62 25.69
N PRO A 56 6.74 -5.84 26.74
CA PRO A 56 6.05 -4.60 27.03
C PRO A 56 6.15 -3.58 25.89
N GLY A 57 5.07 -2.83 25.65
CA GLY A 57 5.00 -1.77 24.63
C GLY A 57 4.80 -2.25 23.19
N TRP A 58 5.08 -3.52 22.85
CA TRP A 58 4.87 -4.02 21.48
C TRP A 58 3.41 -4.02 21.07
N ARG A 59 2.49 -4.35 21.98
CA ARG A 59 1.05 -4.28 21.73
C ARG A 59 0.61 -2.87 21.34
N GLU A 60 1.00 -1.87 22.11
CA GLU A 60 0.69 -0.45 21.86
C GLU A 60 1.29 0.03 20.55
N GLN A 61 2.54 -0.40 20.26
CA GLN A 61 3.22 -0.08 19.01
C GLN A 61 2.51 -0.71 17.79
N PHE A 62 2.04 -1.95 17.90
CA PHE A 62 1.24 -2.59 16.85
C PHE A 62 -0.13 -1.94 16.69
N GLN A 63 -0.80 -1.54 17.77
CA GLN A 63 -2.07 -0.80 17.70
C GLN A 63 -1.89 0.53 16.96
N LYS A 64 -0.91 1.35 17.38
CA LYS A 64 -0.58 2.60 16.70
C LYS A 64 -0.19 2.42 15.23
N SER A 65 0.54 1.34 14.93
CA SER A 65 0.89 0.97 13.56
C SER A 65 -0.36 0.64 12.76
N ASN A 66 -1.30 -0.11 13.33
CA ASN A 66 -2.57 -0.45 12.69
C ASN A 66 -3.39 0.81 12.36
N ASP A 67 -3.57 1.72 13.32
CA ASP A 67 -4.31 2.97 13.11
C ASP A 67 -3.67 3.83 12.01
N THR A 68 -2.33 3.85 11.97
CA THR A 68 -1.59 4.58 10.94
C THR A 68 -1.78 3.94 9.56
N LEU A 69 -1.71 2.62 9.46
CA LEU A 69 -1.91 1.89 8.20
C LEU A 69 -3.34 2.00 7.70
N GLU A 70 -4.34 1.97 8.58
CA GLU A 70 -5.75 2.19 8.22
C GLU A 70 -5.97 3.59 7.65
N ARG A 71 -5.36 4.62 8.26
CA ARG A 71 -5.41 5.98 7.71
C ARG A 71 -4.75 6.07 6.34
N VAL A 72 -3.57 5.44 6.17
CA VAL A 72 -2.86 5.41 4.89
C VAL A 72 -3.70 4.71 3.82
N GLN A 73 -4.32 3.57 4.16
CA GLN A 73 -5.19 2.84 3.25
C GLN A 73 -6.39 3.69 2.82
N LYS A 74 -7.06 4.37 3.77
CA LYS A 74 -8.17 5.27 3.44
C LYS A 74 -7.75 6.39 2.49
N GLN A 75 -6.60 7.04 2.74
CA GLN A 75 -6.11 8.09 1.86
C GLN A 75 -5.73 7.57 0.46
N LEU A 76 -5.23 6.34 0.37
CA LEU A 76 -4.99 5.69 -0.91
C LEU A 76 -6.30 5.45 -1.67
N GLU A 77 -7.36 4.97 -0.99
CA GLU A 77 -8.68 4.78 -1.60
C GLU A 77 -9.29 6.10 -2.08
N ASP A 78 -9.25 7.15 -1.25
CA ASP A 78 -9.68 8.50 -1.62
C ASP A 78 -8.93 8.99 -2.87
N TYR A 79 -7.62 8.79 -2.91
CA TYR A 79 -6.78 9.14 -4.06
C TYR A 79 -7.17 8.37 -5.33
N LEU A 80 -7.40 7.06 -5.26
CA LEU A 80 -7.85 6.26 -6.41
C LEU A 80 -9.20 6.75 -6.92
N GLU A 81 -10.11 7.11 -6.02
CA GLU A 81 -11.42 7.65 -6.39
C GLU A 81 -11.29 9.01 -7.11
N THR A 82 -10.36 9.88 -6.70
CA THR A 82 -10.09 11.11 -7.45
C THR A 82 -9.64 10.84 -8.89
N LYS A 83 -8.86 9.79 -9.12
CA LYS A 83 -8.43 9.38 -10.46
C LYS A 83 -9.59 8.81 -11.27
N ARG A 84 -10.49 8.05 -10.65
CA ARG A 84 -11.72 7.55 -11.29
C ARG A 84 -12.66 8.67 -11.70
N MET A 85 -12.85 9.67 -10.85
CA MET A 85 -13.67 10.85 -11.19
C MET A 85 -13.07 11.64 -12.35
N ALA A 86 -11.74 11.78 -12.41
CA ALA A 86 -11.06 12.46 -13.50
C ALA A 86 -11.16 11.69 -14.84
N PHE A 87 -11.20 10.36 -14.79
CA PHE A 87 -11.35 9.51 -15.97
C PHE A 87 -12.29 8.33 -15.68
N PRO A 88 -13.60 8.46 -16.00
CA PRO A 88 -14.62 7.49 -15.61
C PRO A 88 -14.41 6.06 -16.13
N ARG A 89 -13.56 5.83 -17.13
CA ARG A 89 -13.23 4.46 -17.58
C ARG A 89 -12.43 3.68 -16.54
N PHE A 90 -11.78 4.32 -15.58
CA PHE A 90 -11.12 3.64 -14.47
C PHE A 90 -12.10 3.01 -13.46
N TYR A 91 -13.41 3.28 -13.56
CA TYR A 91 -14.42 2.51 -12.79
C TYR A 91 -14.51 1.04 -13.26
N PHE A 92 -14.09 0.71 -14.49
CA PHE A 92 -14.04 -0.67 -14.98
C PHE A 92 -12.80 -1.44 -14.51
N LEU A 93 -11.87 -0.77 -13.83
CA LEU A 93 -10.65 -1.37 -13.31
C LEU A 93 -10.74 -1.61 -11.80
N SER A 94 -10.20 -2.73 -11.35
CA SER A 94 -9.94 -2.98 -9.94
C SER A 94 -8.91 -1.99 -9.39
N ASN A 95 -8.82 -1.88 -8.05
CA ASN A 95 -7.85 -0.99 -7.42
C ASN A 95 -6.41 -1.38 -7.78
N ASP A 96 -6.11 -2.68 -7.82
CA ASP A 96 -4.77 -3.18 -8.12
C ASP A 96 -4.38 -2.88 -9.58
N GLU A 97 -5.29 -3.07 -10.54
CA GLU A 97 -5.07 -2.69 -11.95
C GLU A 97 -4.88 -1.17 -12.11
N LEU A 98 -5.68 -0.37 -11.40
CA LEU A 98 -5.53 1.08 -11.43
C LEU A 98 -4.19 1.52 -10.84
N LEU A 99 -3.75 0.87 -9.76
CA LEU A 99 -2.44 1.11 -9.16
C LEU A 99 -1.29 0.71 -10.08
N GLU A 100 -1.40 -0.40 -10.81
CA GLU A 100 -0.42 -0.81 -11.82
C GLU A 100 -0.27 0.25 -12.92
N ILE A 101 -1.39 0.77 -13.45
CA ILE A 101 -1.38 1.86 -14.43
C ILE A 101 -0.71 3.11 -13.84
N LEU A 102 -1.05 3.48 -12.60
CA LEU A 102 -0.51 4.67 -11.93
C LEU A 102 0.98 4.54 -11.58
N ALA A 103 1.44 3.32 -11.27
CA ALA A 103 2.84 3.01 -11.00
C ALA A 103 3.68 2.96 -12.28
N GLN A 104 3.08 2.65 -13.43
CA GLN A 104 3.74 2.51 -14.72
C GLN A 104 3.35 3.59 -15.74
N THR A 105 2.92 4.77 -15.28
CA THR A 105 2.47 5.88 -16.16
C THR A 105 3.47 6.29 -17.24
N LYS A 106 4.76 6.00 -17.07
CA LYS A 106 5.81 6.27 -18.06
C LYS A 106 5.97 5.18 -19.12
N ASN A 107 5.45 3.97 -18.88
CA ASN A 107 5.55 2.84 -19.79
C ASN A 107 4.18 2.55 -20.44
N VAL A 108 3.95 3.16 -21.59
CA VAL A 108 2.69 3.02 -22.36
C VAL A 108 2.38 1.56 -22.71
N GLN A 109 3.39 0.71 -22.90
CA GLN A 109 3.22 -0.72 -23.20
C GLN A 109 2.69 -1.53 -22.01
N ALA A 110 2.95 -1.08 -20.79
CA ALA A 110 2.41 -1.72 -19.59
C ALA A 110 0.94 -1.37 -19.36
N VAL A 111 0.44 -0.30 -19.96
CA VAL A 111 -0.96 0.13 -19.83
C VAL A 111 -1.87 -0.61 -20.82
N GLN A 112 -1.33 -1.04 -21.97
CA GLN A 112 -2.03 -1.77 -23.05
C GLN A 112 -2.97 -2.90 -22.56
N PRO A 113 -2.54 -3.81 -21.65
CA PRO A 113 -3.40 -4.91 -21.19
C PRO A 113 -4.66 -4.46 -20.45
N HIS A 114 -4.65 -3.26 -19.87
CA HIS A 114 -5.78 -2.72 -19.10
C HIS A 114 -6.76 -1.92 -19.99
N ILE A 115 -6.35 -1.51 -21.19
CA ILE A 115 -7.16 -0.68 -22.11
C ILE A 115 -8.35 -1.48 -22.66
N SER A 116 -8.19 -2.77 -22.93
CA SER A 116 -9.26 -3.65 -23.44
C SER A 116 -10.44 -3.78 -22.47
N LYS A 117 -10.21 -3.62 -21.16
CA LYS A 117 -11.29 -3.57 -20.14
C LYS A 117 -11.95 -2.20 -20.01
N CYS A 118 -11.25 -1.13 -20.38
CA CYS A 118 -11.79 0.23 -20.33
C CYS A 118 -12.66 0.58 -21.54
N PHE A 119 -12.47 -0.08 -22.68
CA PHE A 119 -13.11 0.25 -23.95
C PHE A 119 -13.62 -0.99 -24.69
N ASP A 120 -14.94 -1.05 -24.89
CA ASP A 120 -15.54 -2.05 -25.78
C ASP A 120 -15.07 -1.80 -27.23
N GLY A 121 -14.53 -2.84 -27.87
CA GLY A 121 -14.12 -2.82 -29.29
C GLY A 121 -12.63 -2.59 -29.56
N ILE A 122 -11.79 -2.52 -28.53
CA ILE A 122 -10.32 -2.56 -28.67
C ILE A 122 -9.85 -3.97 -28.33
N ALA A 123 -9.44 -4.73 -29.36
CA ALA A 123 -8.81 -6.05 -29.26
C ALA A 123 -7.30 -5.93 -29.49
#